data_AF-A0AAP4BQG5-F1
#
_entry.id   AF-A0AAP4BQG5-F1
#
_cell.length_a   1.000
_cell.length_b   1.000
_cell.length_c   1.000
_cell.angle_alpha   90.00
_cell.angle_beta   90.00
_cell.angle_gamma   90.00
#
_symmetry.space_group_name_H-M   'P 1'
#
loop_
_entity.id
_entity.type
_entity.pdbx_description
1 polymer ?
#
loop_
_entity_poly.entity_id
_entity_poly.type
_entity_poly.pdbx_seq_one_letter_code
_entity_poly.pdbx_strand_id
1 'polypeptide(L)'
;MESSEFRVLRIALGLSAQDVANACYVNVRTAQRWETVNKPPADAAEWISGKWEKMVERADDLIAEVERSGLLPYFYDNARCRERTGMRAFEYQTLLGHVKMELTRRGVVFEFVAA
;
A
#
# COMPACT_ATOMS: atom_id res chain seq x y z
N MET A 1 7.88 16.13 5.27
CA MET A 1 8.34 14.81 4.82
C MET A 1 9.69 14.95 4.14
N GLU A 2 10.68 14.18 4.56
CA GLU A 2 12.01 14.16 3.94
C GLU A 2 12.05 13.23 2.71
N SER A 3 13.02 13.43 1.81
CA SER A 3 13.15 12.63 0.57
C SER A 3 13.26 11.12 0.83
N SER A 4 13.98 10.74 1.89
CA SER A 4 14.14 9.33 2.29
C SER A 4 12.83 8.73 2.78
N GLU A 5 12.09 9.45 3.62
CA GLU A 5 10.78 9.04 4.13
C GLU A 5 9.78 8.87 2.98
N PHE A 6 9.73 9.83 2.06
CA PHE A 6 8.87 9.76 0.87
C PHE A 6 9.16 8.51 0.03
N ARG A 7 10.45 8.23 -0.20
CA ARG A 7 10.89 7.02 -0.92
C ARG A 7 10.49 5.74 -0.21
N VAL A 8 10.67 5.69 1.11
CA VAL A 8 10.29 4.53 1.93
C VAL A 8 8.79 4.28 1.83
N LEU A 9 7.96 5.32 2.02
CA LEU A 9 6.51 5.19 1.90
C LEU A 9 6.09 4.72 0.52
N ARG A 10 6.65 5.28 -0.55
CA ARG A 10 6.34 4.87 -1.93
C ARG A 10 6.60 3.37 -2.13
N ILE A 11 7.77 2.90 -1.70
CA ILE A 11 8.15 1.48 -1.83
C ILE A 11 7.25 0.61 -0.95
N ALA A 12 6.98 1.03 0.29
CA ALA A 12 6.13 0.30 1.23
C ALA A 12 4.66 0.24 0.80
N LEU A 13 4.22 1.16 -0.07
CA LEU A 13 2.91 1.16 -0.73
C LEU A 13 2.89 0.41 -2.07
N GLY A 14 4.03 -0.16 -2.50
CA GLY A 14 4.14 -0.87 -3.77
C GLY A 14 4.07 0.02 -5.00
N LEU A 15 4.21 1.35 -4.83
CA LEU A 15 4.05 2.33 -5.90
C LEU A 15 5.34 2.48 -6.70
N SER A 16 5.22 2.63 -8.01
CA SER A 16 6.33 3.07 -8.86
C SER A 16 6.53 4.59 -8.79
N ALA A 17 7.69 5.09 -9.19
CA ALA A 17 7.88 6.53 -9.37
C ALA A 17 6.93 7.12 -10.43
N GLN A 18 6.48 6.29 -11.40
CA GLN A 18 5.50 6.70 -12.40
C GLN A 18 4.09 6.86 -11.79
N ASP A 19 3.70 6.02 -10.83
CA ASP A 19 2.42 6.20 -10.12
C ASP A 19 2.38 7.55 -9.39
N VAL A 20 3.49 7.93 -8.73
CA VAL A 20 3.61 9.24 -8.07
C VAL A 20 3.54 10.38 -9.09
N ALA A 21 4.27 10.26 -10.20
CA ALA A 21 4.29 11.27 -11.25
C ALA A 21 2.90 11.50 -11.85
N ASN A 22 2.16 10.42 -12.11
CA ASN A 22 0.78 10.47 -12.61
C ASN A 22 -0.16 11.13 -11.59
N ALA A 23 -0.05 10.77 -10.31
CA ALA A 23 -0.90 11.30 -9.26
C ALA A 23 -0.66 12.80 -8.99
N CYS A 24 0.58 13.26 -9.12
CA CYS A 24 0.96 14.64 -8.89
C CYS A 24 1.00 15.49 -10.18
N TYR A 25 0.62 14.93 -11.33
CA TYR A 25 0.64 15.60 -12.65
C TYR A 25 2.01 16.18 -13.03
N VAL A 26 3.09 15.47 -12.72
CA VAL A 26 4.47 15.87 -13.04
C VAL A 26 5.18 14.84 -13.92
N ASN A 27 6.34 15.22 -14.47
CA ASN A 27 7.22 14.26 -15.13
C ASN A 27 7.84 13.28 -14.13
N VAL A 28 8.04 12.02 -14.52
CA VAL A 28 8.65 10.98 -13.68
C VAL A 28 10.03 11.37 -13.14
N ARG A 29 10.82 12.13 -13.90
CA ARG A 29 12.14 12.62 -13.45
C ARG A 29 12.00 13.63 -12.31
N THR A 30 10.92 14.42 -12.29
CA THR A 30 10.62 15.35 -11.19
C THR A 30 10.28 14.56 -9.93
N ALA A 31 9.40 13.56 -10.03
CA ALA A 31 9.07 12.68 -8.91
C ALA A 31 10.31 11.95 -8.34
N GLN A 32 11.16 11.41 -9.21
CA GLN A 32 12.42 10.76 -8.80
C GLN A 32 13.40 11.72 -8.09
N ARG A 33 13.42 13.00 -8.47
CA ARG A 33 14.25 14.01 -7.80
C ARG A 33 13.78 14.29 -6.38
N TRP A 34 12.49 14.15 -6.08
CA TRP A 34 11.95 14.30 -4.73
C TRP A 34 12.45 13.23 -3.75
N GLU A 35 12.90 12.09 -4.27
CA GLU A 35 13.41 10.96 -3.48
C GLU A 35 14.92 10.98 -3.29
N THR A 36 15.63 11.93 -3.92
CA THR A 36 17.09 11.91 -4.00
C THR A 36 17.76 13.25 -3.72
N VAL A 37 17.23 14.35 -4.26
CA VAL A 37 17.93 15.65 -4.27
C VAL A 37 17.05 16.78 -3.72
N ASN A 38 15.76 16.76 -4.07
CA ASN A 38 14.80 17.79 -3.66
C ASN A 38 13.84 17.20 -2.63
N LYS A 39 13.26 18.02 -1.76
CA LYS A 39 12.11 17.58 -0.95
C LYS A 39 10.86 17.50 -1.83
N PRO A 40 9.94 16.54 -1.57
CA PRO A 40 8.64 16.54 -2.20
C PRO A 40 7.87 17.83 -1.82
N PRO A 41 7.08 18.40 -2.75
CA PRO A 41 6.18 19.50 -2.41
C PRO A 41 5.08 19.01 -1.44
N ALA A 42 4.43 19.95 -0.78
CA ALA A 42 3.49 19.66 0.31
C ALA A 42 2.30 18.81 -0.13
N ASP A 43 1.77 19.06 -1.31
CA ASP A 43 0.68 18.31 -1.95
C ASP A 43 1.05 16.84 -2.22
N ALA A 44 2.24 16.58 -2.74
CA ALA A 44 2.74 15.22 -2.96
C ALA A 44 2.95 14.48 -1.64
N ALA A 45 3.47 15.17 -0.62
CA ALA A 45 3.65 14.61 0.72
C ALA A 45 2.31 14.28 1.38
N GLU A 46 1.32 15.18 1.29
CA GLU A 46 -0.04 14.94 1.79
C GLU A 46 -0.70 13.75 1.08
N TRP A 47 -0.57 13.68 -0.25
CA TRP A 47 -1.12 12.59 -1.04
C TRP A 47 -0.57 11.21 -0.62
N ILE A 48 0.76 11.09 -0.45
CA ILE A 48 1.36 9.81 -0.09
C ILE A 48 1.08 9.42 1.36
N SER A 49 1.05 10.40 2.28
CA SER A 49 0.62 10.19 3.67
C SER A 49 -0.83 9.70 3.75
N GLY A 50 -1.75 10.34 3.01
CA GLY A 50 -3.15 9.90 2.97
C GLY A 50 -3.32 8.50 2.35
N LYS A 51 -2.45 8.10 1.41
CA LYS A 51 -2.42 6.70 0.93
C LYS A 51 -1.91 5.74 2.00
N TRP A 52 -0.92 6.13 2.79
CA TRP A 52 -0.41 5.34 3.90
C TRP A 52 -1.46 5.13 4.98
N GLU A 53 -2.13 6.19 5.44
CA GLU A 53 -3.20 6.10 6.44
C GLU A 53 -4.31 5.15 5.99
N LYS A 54 -4.77 5.30 4.75
CA LYS A 54 -5.76 4.39 4.15
C LYS A 54 -5.28 2.94 3.97
N MET A 55 -3.97 2.70 3.94
CA MET A 55 -3.41 1.36 3.92
C MET A 55 -3.43 0.75 5.33
N VAL A 56 -3.08 1.55 6.34
CA VAL A 56 -3.14 1.16 7.76
C VAL A 56 -4.56 0.80 8.17
N GLU A 57 -5.55 1.65 7.87
CA GLU A 57 -6.96 1.39 8.16
C GLU A 57 -7.43 0.05 7.56
N ARG A 58 -7.10 -0.20 6.29
CA ARG A 58 -7.44 -1.46 5.62
C ARG A 58 -6.71 -2.66 6.21
N ALA A 59 -5.47 -2.48 6.67
CA ALA A 59 -4.72 -3.54 7.32
C ALA A 59 -5.39 -3.91 8.64
N ASP A 60 -5.81 -2.93 9.44
CA ASP A 60 -6.51 -3.16 10.71
C ASP A 60 -7.84 -3.90 10.49
N ASP A 61 -8.63 -3.46 9.50
CA ASP A 61 -9.89 -4.13 9.14
C ASP A 61 -9.67 -5.59 8.72
N LEU A 62 -8.67 -5.83 7.85
CA LEU A 62 -8.37 -7.17 7.35
C LEU A 62 -7.79 -8.07 8.44
N ILE A 63 -6.94 -7.55 9.32
CA ILE A 63 -6.42 -8.28 10.48
C ILE A 63 -7.58 -8.71 11.38
N ALA A 64 -8.51 -7.79 11.70
CA ALA A 64 -9.67 -8.11 12.52
C ALA A 64 -10.60 -9.16 11.86
N GLU A 65 -10.73 -9.14 10.53
CA GLU A 65 -11.45 -10.17 9.79
C GLU A 65 -10.77 -11.54 9.87
N VAL A 66 -9.44 -11.58 9.71
CA VAL A 66 -8.66 -12.82 9.77
C VAL A 66 -8.65 -13.39 11.19
N GLU A 67 -8.53 -12.55 12.23
CA GLU A 67 -8.60 -12.98 13.62
C GLU A 67 -9.95 -13.66 13.96
N ARG A 68 -11.04 -13.27 13.28
CA ARG A 68 -12.37 -13.89 13.44
C ARG A 68 -12.56 -15.16 12.61
N SER A 69 -12.05 -15.17 11.37
CA SER A 69 -12.36 -16.22 10.39
C SER A 69 -11.26 -17.27 10.22
N GLY A 70 -10.02 -16.92 10.52
CA GLY A 70 -8.82 -17.69 10.18
C GLY A 70 -8.44 -17.63 8.69
N LEU A 71 -9.14 -16.84 7.87
CA LEU A 71 -8.95 -16.83 6.42
C LEU A 71 -8.43 -15.48 5.94
N LEU A 72 -7.33 -15.51 5.18
CA LEU A 72 -6.73 -14.34 4.54
C LEU A 72 -7.03 -14.36 3.03
N PRO A 73 -7.99 -13.52 2.54
CA PRO A 73 -8.38 -13.53 1.14
C PRO A 73 -7.24 -13.06 0.22
N TYR A 74 -7.05 -13.77 -0.88
CA TYR A 74 -6.08 -13.47 -1.94
C TYR A 74 -6.78 -13.44 -3.31
N PHE A 75 -6.48 -12.42 -4.12
CA PHE A 75 -7.05 -12.26 -5.45
C PHE A 75 -5.99 -12.46 -6.53
N TYR A 76 -6.27 -13.33 -7.52
CA TYR A 76 -5.37 -13.56 -8.66
C TYR A 76 -5.53 -12.54 -9.77
N ASP A 77 -6.71 -11.92 -9.89
CA ASP A 77 -7.03 -11.00 -10.97
C ASP A 77 -7.33 -9.58 -10.46
N ASN A 78 -6.96 -8.60 -11.28
CA ASN A 78 -7.14 -7.19 -10.97
C ASN A 78 -8.62 -6.76 -10.91
N ALA A 79 -9.49 -7.37 -11.71
CA ALA A 79 -10.88 -6.95 -11.81
C ALA A 79 -11.64 -7.24 -10.52
N ARG A 80 -11.52 -8.48 -10.04
CA ARG A 80 -12.15 -8.96 -8.81
C ARG A 80 -11.57 -8.30 -7.56
N CYS A 81 -10.24 -8.14 -7.51
CA CYS A 81 -9.61 -7.39 -6.43
C CYS A 81 -10.19 -5.97 -6.33
N ARG A 82 -10.32 -5.28 -7.47
CA ARG A 82 -10.86 -3.92 -7.52
C ARG A 82 -12.33 -3.87 -7.16
N GLU A 83 -13.13 -4.81 -7.64
CA GLU A 83 -14.55 -4.91 -7.29
C GLU A 83 -14.76 -5.09 -5.79
N ARG A 84 -13.97 -5.96 -5.16
CA ARG A 84 -14.16 -6.34 -3.74
C ARG A 84 -13.50 -5.39 -2.75
N THR A 85 -12.39 -4.77 -3.11
CA THR A 85 -11.55 -4.00 -2.17
C THR A 85 -11.39 -2.53 -2.58
N GLY A 86 -11.74 -2.19 -3.82
CA GLY A 86 -11.44 -0.88 -4.42
C GLY A 86 -9.96 -0.68 -4.78
N MET A 87 -9.08 -1.66 -4.52
CA MET A 87 -7.63 -1.58 -4.78
C MET A 87 -7.25 -2.28 -6.09
N ARG A 88 -6.12 -1.88 -6.68
CA ARG A 88 -5.48 -2.71 -7.72
C ARG A 88 -4.84 -3.93 -7.06
N ALA A 89 -4.72 -5.05 -7.78
CA ALA A 89 -4.20 -6.29 -7.21
C ALA A 89 -2.80 -6.12 -6.62
N PHE A 90 -1.94 -5.29 -7.23
CA PHE A 90 -0.60 -5.07 -6.67
C PHE A 90 -0.64 -4.26 -5.34
N GLU A 91 -1.52 -3.26 -5.21
CA GLU A 91 -1.68 -2.50 -3.98
C GLU A 91 -2.20 -3.42 -2.87
N TYR A 92 -3.13 -4.32 -3.22
CA TYR A 92 -3.62 -5.35 -2.31
C TYR A 92 -2.55 -6.38 -1.95
N GLN A 93 -1.69 -6.80 -2.88
CA GLN A 93 -0.56 -7.69 -2.57
C GLN A 93 0.41 -7.05 -1.58
N THR A 94 0.66 -5.74 -1.70
CA THR A 94 1.45 -5.00 -0.71
C THR A 94 0.78 -4.99 0.66
N LEU A 95 -0.54 -4.74 0.71
CA LEU A 95 -1.34 -4.85 1.95
C LEU A 95 -1.19 -6.24 2.59
N LEU A 96 -1.35 -7.30 1.81
CA LEU A 96 -1.22 -8.68 2.29
C LEU A 96 0.15 -8.97 2.91
N GLY A 97 1.22 -8.39 2.35
CA GLY A 97 2.56 -8.49 2.92
C GLY A 97 2.62 -7.94 4.35
N HIS A 98 2.09 -6.73 4.56
CA HIS A 98 2.02 -6.08 5.88
C HIS A 98 1.13 -6.85 6.86
N VAL A 99 -0.06 -7.24 6.42
CA VAL A 99 -1.03 -7.99 7.24
C VAL A 99 -0.46 -9.35 7.66
N LYS A 100 0.15 -10.10 6.72
CA LYS A 100 0.78 -11.38 7.02
C LYS A 100 1.89 -11.24 8.07
N MET A 101 2.72 -10.20 7.96
CA MET A 101 3.79 -9.93 8.91
C MET A 101 3.22 -9.69 10.32
N GLU A 102 2.19 -8.85 10.43
CA GLU A 102 1.57 -8.50 11.71
C GLU A 102 0.83 -9.68 12.36
N LEU A 103 0.05 -10.44 11.59
CA LEU A 103 -0.61 -11.65 12.07
C LEU A 103 0.40 -12.69 12.59
N THR A 104 1.51 -12.85 11.87
CA THR A 104 2.61 -13.73 12.29
C THR A 104 3.23 -13.27 13.61
N ARG A 105 3.46 -11.95 13.77
CA ARG A 105 3.97 -11.37 15.01
C ARG A 105 3.04 -11.59 16.20
N ARG A 106 1.71 -11.59 15.96
CA ARG A 106 0.67 -11.87 16.96
C ARG A 106 0.46 -13.35 17.26
N GLY A 107 1.06 -14.25 16.47
CA GLY A 107 0.86 -15.70 16.61
C GLY A 107 -0.53 -16.17 16.13
N VAL A 108 -1.20 -15.40 15.27
CA VAL A 108 -2.49 -15.79 14.69
C VAL A 108 -2.25 -16.85 13.62
N VAL A 109 -2.97 -17.96 13.71
CA VAL A 109 -2.96 -19.02 12.68
C VAL A 109 -4.01 -18.67 11.63
N PHE A 110 -3.60 -18.64 10.36
CA PHE A 110 -4.48 -18.32 9.23
C PHE A 110 -4.06 -19.07 7.97
N GLU A 111 -4.98 -19.16 7.01
CA GLU A 111 -4.76 -19.74 5.69
C GLU A 111 -5.08 -18.73 4.59
N PHE A 112 -4.28 -18.73 3.52
CA PHE A 112 -4.63 -17.95 2.32
C PHE A 112 -5.75 -18.64 1.56
N VAL A 113 -6.78 -17.88 1.19
CA VAL A 113 -7.92 -18.39 0.42
C VAL A 113 -8.11 -17.57 -0.84
N ALA A 114 -8.28 -18.23 -1.98
CA ALA A 114 -8.62 -17.57 -3.22
C ALA A 114 -10.02 -16.96 -3.13
N ALA A 115 -10.11 -15.64 -3.25
CA ALA A 115 -11.34 -14.87 -3.08
C ALA A 115 -11.98 -14.42 -4.39
#